data_AF-A0A1L8WQT1-F1
#
_entry.id   AF-A0A1L8WQT1-F1
#
_cell.length_a   1.000
_cell.length_b   1.000
_cell.length_c   1.000
_cell.angle_alpha   90.00
_cell.angle_beta   90.00
_cell.angle_gamma   90.00
#
_symmetry.space_group_name_H-M   'P 1'
#
loop_
_entity.id
_entity.type
_entity.pdbx_description
1 polymer ?
#
loop_
_entity_poly.entity_id
_entity_poly.type
_entity_poly.pdbx_seq_one_letter_code
_entity_poly.pdbx_strand_id
1 'polypeptide(L)'
;MRKQALDTFKHQISLCTAYQAKMITTETGSLTTGYTPKNFTEEAYQIAQNSVMQIVEEAEKFGITVAIEGGINHPLSSYQLAKRLIHEVASSNLKLILDCANFINLKKHGEQEMLVHHALEELGPHLAAVHLKDYIVKNKAIHIVPVGQGCLDFRPLLHFLKVNRPFLYATLEAIPEKDVPQVMNHLESLYQIC
;
A
#
# COMPACT_ATOMS: atom_id res chain seq x y z
N MET A 1 12.31 -7.23 19.67
CA MET A 1 12.04 -7.11 18.23
C MET A 1 11.14 -5.93 17.91
N ARG A 2 9.82 -5.93 18.22
CA ARG A 2 8.91 -4.81 17.88
C ARG A 2 9.38 -3.43 18.38
N LYS A 3 9.74 -3.31 19.66
CA LYS A 3 10.26 -2.05 20.23
C LYS A 3 11.46 -1.53 19.43
N GLN A 4 12.41 -2.40 19.13
CA GLN A 4 13.60 -2.04 18.34
C GLN A 4 13.25 -1.62 16.91
N ALA A 5 12.27 -2.26 16.26
CA ALA A 5 11.79 -1.85 14.93
C ALA A 5 11.15 -0.46 14.98
N LEU A 6 10.33 -0.18 16.00
CA LEU A 6 9.76 1.15 16.23
C LEU A 6 10.83 2.20 16.50
N ASP A 7 11.79 1.91 17.36
CA ASP A 7 12.91 2.83 17.67
C ASP A 7 13.74 3.12 16.41
N THR A 8 13.96 2.10 15.57
CA THR A 8 14.66 2.25 14.27
C THR A 8 13.86 3.12 13.31
N PHE A 9 12.55 2.89 13.17
CA PHE A 9 11.72 3.68 12.27
C PHE A 9 11.59 5.14 12.72
N LYS A 10 11.47 5.38 14.04
CA LYS A 10 11.50 6.72 14.64
C LYS A 10 12.82 7.43 14.39
N HIS A 11 13.94 6.71 14.46
CA HIS A 11 15.23 7.26 14.05
C HIS A 11 15.27 7.60 12.56
N GLN A 12 14.72 6.75 11.67
CA GLN A 12 14.65 7.05 10.23
C GLN A 12 13.77 8.28 9.93
N ILE A 13 12.67 8.47 10.67
CA ILE A 13 11.84 9.68 10.60
C ILE A 13 12.70 10.93 10.86
N SER A 14 13.53 10.94 11.90
CA SER A 14 14.35 12.12 12.22
C SER A 14 15.42 12.43 11.16
N LEU A 15 15.82 11.42 10.38
CA LEU A 15 16.74 11.60 9.25
C LEU A 15 16.07 12.14 7.98
N CYS A 16 14.73 12.05 7.86
CA CYS A 16 14.02 12.46 6.64
C CYS A 16 14.31 13.90 6.23
N THR A 17 14.40 14.82 7.20
CA THR A 17 14.72 16.23 6.96
C THR A 17 16.10 16.41 6.32
N ALA A 18 17.09 15.62 6.72
CA ALA A 18 18.43 15.68 6.15
C ALA A 18 18.46 15.22 4.68
N TYR A 19 17.60 14.27 4.33
CA TYR A 19 17.40 13.80 2.96
C TYR A 19 16.40 14.64 2.15
N GLN A 20 15.84 15.71 2.74
CA GLN A 20 14.75 16.50 2.17
C GLN A 20 13.50 15.66 1.84
N ALA A 21 13.39 14.47 2.43
CA ALA A 21 12.23 13.61 2.28
C ALA A 21 11.07 14.18 3.10
N LYS A 22 9.88 14.25 2.47
CA LYS A 22 8.63 14.66 3.14
C LYS A 22 7.78 13.47 3.58
N MET A 23 8.15 12.27 3.15
CA MET A 23 7.41 11.05 3.38
C MET A 23 8.36 9.89 3.64
N ILE A 24 7.98 9.01 4.56
CA ILE A 24 8.57 7.70 4.79
C ILE A 24 7.46 6.65 4.82
N THR A 25 7.75 5.43 4.38
CA THR A 25 6.74 4.41 4.13
C THR A 25 7.09 3.11 4.85
N THR A 26 6.07 2.34 5.24
CA THR A 26 6.23 0.98 5.79
C THR A 26 4.94 0.19 5.67
N GLU A 27 5.05 -1.13 5.71
CA GLU A 27 3.93 -2.02 5.96
C GLU A 27 3.75 -2.26 7.48
N THR A 28 2.60 -2.81 7.89
CA THR A 28 2.34 -3.13 9.31
C THR A 28 3.05 -4.41 9.80
N GLY A 29 3.63 -5.19 8.88
CA GLY A 29 4.29 -6.45 9.17
C GLY A 29 3.34 -7.56 9.63
N SER A 30 3.90 -8.57 10.30
CA SER A 30 3.21 -9.78 10.75
C SER A 30 3.56 -10.08 12.21
N LEU A 31 2.69 -10.78 12.94
CA LEU A 31 2.97 -11.26 14.30
C LEU A 31 4.11 -12.29 14.35
N THR A 32 4.39 -12.96 13.24
CA THR A 32 5.48 -13.93 13.11
C THR A 32 6.19 -13.76 11.77
N THR A 33 7.34 -14.40 11.59
CA THR A 33 7.97 -14.48 10.27
C THR A 33 7.06 -15.25 9.31
N GLY A 34 6.64 -14.63 8.20
CA GLY A 34 5.76 -15.23 7.20
C GLY A 34 4.27 -15.19 7.57
N TYR A 35 3.49 -16.01 6.87
CA TYR A 35 2.04 -16.10 7.03
C TYR A 35 1.65 -16.71 8.39
N THR A 36 0.68 -16.08 9.05
CA THR A 36 0.02 -16.67 10.23
C THR A 36 -1.45 -16.24 10.26
N PRO A 37 -2.38 -17.15 10.57
CA PRO A 37 -3.80 -16.79 10.73
C PRO A 37 -4.03 -15.82 11.89
N LYS A 38 -3.07 -15.72 12.83
CA LYS A 38 -3.14 -14.79 13.96
C LYS A 38 -3.14 -13.32 13.52
N ASN A 39 -2.72 -13.00 12.30
CA ASN A 39 -2.75 -11.63 11.81
C ASN A 39 -4.18 -11.13 11.58
N PHE A 40 -5.17 -12.01 11.43
CA PHE A 40 -6.53 -11.65 11.08
C PHE A 40 -7.46 -11.51 12.29
N THR A 41 -6.91 -11.21 13.47
CA THR A 41 -7.69 -10.96 14.69
C THR A 41 -7.74 -9.48 15.04
N GLU A 42 -8.76 -9.07 15.80
CA GLU A 42 -8.90 -7.69 16.27
C GLU A 42 -7.70 -7.28 17.13
N GLU A 43 -7.17 -8.18 17.96
CA GLU A 43 -5.99 -7.92 18.79
C GLU A 43 -4.76 -7.63 17.93
N ALA A 44 -4.58 -8.35 16.81
CA ALA A 44 -3.48 -8.11 15.89
C ALA A 44 -3.61 -6.74 15.20
N TYR A 45 -4.82 -6.37 14.79
CA TYR A 45 -5.12 -5.05 14.24
C TYR A 45 -4.80 -3.95 15.26
N GLN A 46 -5.28 -4.06 16.50
CA GLN A 46 -5.03 -3.07 17.56
C GLN A 46 -3.54 -2.93 17.88
N ILE A 47 -2.79 -4.04 17.84
CA ILE A 47 -1.33 -4.02 18.01
C ILE A 47 -0.66 -3.22 16.86
N ALA A 48 -1.06 -3.47 15.62
CA ALA A 48 -0.55 -2.74 14.46
C ALA A 48 -0.93 -1.25 14.53
N GLN A 49 -2.18 -0.94 14.83
CA GLN A 49 -2.67 0.42 15.04
C GLN A 49 -1.86 1.15 16.10
N ASN A 50 -1.66 0.56 17.28
CA ASN A 50 -0.88 1.19 18.34
C ASN A 50 0.57 1.48 17.90
N SER A 51 1.14 0.59 17.09
CA SER A 51 2.47 0.79 16.49
C SER A 51 2.47 1.95 15.50
N VAL A 52 1.44 2.06 14.65
CA VAL A 52 1.25 3.17 13.72
C VAL A 52 1.07 4.50 14.46
N MET A 53 0.25 4.55 15.50
CA MET A 53 0.09 5.76 16.32
C MET A 53 1.43 6.26 16.86
N GLN A 54 2.25 5.37 17.40
CA GLN A 54 3.56 5.75 17.95
C GLN A 54 4.53 6.33 16.91
N ILE A 55 4.54 5.82 15.68
CA ILE A 55 5.42 6.35 14.62
C ILE A 55 4.84 7.63 14.01
N VAL A 56 3.51 7.78 13.96
CA VAL A 56 2.84 9.01 13.51
C VAL A 56 3.08 10.14 14.50
N GLU A 57 2.94 9.90 15.81
CA GLU A 57 3.28 10.87 16.87
C GLU A 57 4.73 11.36 16.77
N GLU A 58 5.65 10.49 16.35
CA GLU A 58 7.03 10.90 16.10
C GLU A 58 7.14 11.76 14.84
N ALA A 59 6.49 11.34 13.75
CA ALA A 59 6.54 12.03 12.46
C ALA A 59 5.94 13.45 12.51
N GLU A 60 4.92 13.66 13.34
CA GLU A 60 4.32 14.97 13.60
C GLU A 60 5.36 16.00 14.07
N LYS A 61 6.32 15.59 14.91
CA LYS A 61 7.39 16.48 15.43
C LYS A 61 8.30 17.03 14.34
N PHE A 62 8.41 16.33 13.23
CA PHE A 62 9.27 16.69 12.11
C PHE A 62 8.48 17.17 10.88
N GLY A 63 7.14 17.19 10.96
CA GLY A 63 6.29 17.48 9.80
C GLY A 63 6.44 16.46 8.67
N ILE A 64 6.77 15.21 9.00
CA ILE A 64 6.95 14.11 8.04
C ILE A 64 5.64 13.34 7.89
N THR A 65 5.30 12.95 6.67
CA THR A 65 4.21 12.01 6.40
C THR A 65 4.70 10.56 6.56
N VAL A 66 3.97 9.76 7.33
CA VAL A 66 4.10 8.30 7.32
C VAL A 66 3.02 7.75 6.41
N ALA A 67 3.41 7.01 5.38
CA ALA A 67 2.45 6.30 4.53
C ALA A 67 2.48 4.80 4.85
N ILE A 68 1.32 4.26 5.24
CA ILE A 68 1.18 2.84 5.59
C ILE A 68 0.59 2.06 4.42
N GLU A 69 1.24 0.95 4.10
CA GLU A 69 0.75 -0.02 3.13
C GLU A 69 0.14 -1.24 3.83
N GLY A 70 -1.03 -1.67 3.33
CA GLY A 70 -1.67 -2.92 3.74
C GLY A 70 -1.13 -4.12 2.96
N GLY A 71 -1.23 -5.31 3.54
CA GLY A 71 -0.71 -6.54 2.93
C GLY A 71 -1.59 -7.75 3.20
N ILE A 72 -1.69 -8.66 2.22
CA ILE A 72 -2.54 -9.87 2.29
C ILE A 72 -2.29 -10.71 3.55
N ASN A 73 -1.05 -10.70 4.04
CA ASN A 73 -0.63 -11.48 5.19
C ASN A 73 -0.51 -10.64 6.46
N HIS A 74 -0.98 -9.40 6.47
CA HIS A 74 -0.74 -8.43 7.55
C HIS A 74 -2.02 -8.18 8.37
N PRO A 75 -1.90 -7.63 9.60
CA PRO A 75 -3.06 -7.16 10.34
C PRO A 75 -3.87 -6.11 9.59
N LEU A 76 -3.23 -5.33 8.70
CA LEU A 76 -3.88 -4.43 7.76
C LEU A 76 -4.11 -5.12 6.40
N SER A 77 -4.96 -6.15 6.36
CA SER A 77 -5.13 -7.05 5.19
C SER A 77 -6.26 -6.68 4.23
N SER A 78 -6.95 -5.57 4.45
CA SER A 78 -8.00 -5.11 3.55
C SER A 78 -8.10 -3.58 3.53
N TYR A 79 -8.69 -3.05 2.46
CA TYR A 79 -8.94 -1.62 2.34
C TYR A 79 -9.88 -1.10 3.46
N GLN A 80 -10.82 -1.92 3.94
CA GLN A 80 -11.70 -1.53 5.07
C GLN A 80 -10.91 -1.36 6.37
N LEU A 81 -9.92 -2.22 6.62
CA LEU A 81 -9.04 -2.06 7.79
C LEU A 81 -8.11 -0.85 7.61
N ALA A 82 -7.63 -0.57 6.40
CA ALA A 82 -6.88 0.65 6.08
C ALA A 82 -7.72 1.92 6.32
N LYS A 83 -8.99 1.91 5.89
CA LYS A 83 -9.97 2.97 6.14
C LYS A 83 -10.20 3.17 7.64
N ARG A 84 -10.40 2.07 8.38
CA ARG A 84 -10.55 2.12 9.84
C ARG A 84 -9.32 2.73 10.50
N LEU A 85 -8.12 2.30 10.12
CA LEU A 85 -6.86 2.78 10.67
C LEU A 85 -6.69 4.29 10.47
N ILE A 86 -6.89 4.80 9.26
CA ILE A 86 -6.71 6.23 8.97
C ILE A 86 -7.71 7.09 9.75
N HIS A 87 -8.96 6.63 9.93
CA HIS A 87 -9.96 7.35 10.72
C HIS A 87 -9.70 7.29 12.22
N GLU A 88 -9.23 6.16 12.75
CA GLU A 88 -8.97 6.01 14.18
C GLU A 88 -7.70 6.75 14.62
N VAL A 89 -6.64 6.78 13.79
CA VAL A 89 -5.43 7.55 14.11
C VAL A 89 -5.65 9.06 13.91
N ALA A 90 -6.49 9.45 12.94
CA ALA A 90 -6.96 10.82 12.75
C ALA A 90 -5.86 11.90 12.67
N SER A 91 -4.68 11.56 12.13
CA SER A 91 -3.55 12.49 11.97
C SER A 91 -3.39 12.93 10.53
N SER A 92 -3.04 14.21 10.32
CA SER A 92 -2.66 14.73 9.00
C SER A 92 -1.35 14.15 8.48
N ASN A 93 -0.50 13.63 9.38
CA ASN A 93 0.79 13.03 9.08
C ASN A 93 0.69 11.54 8.75
N LEU A 94 -0.50 10.93 8.84
CA LEU A 94 -0.76 9.59 8.35
C LEU A 94 -1.39 9.63 6.96
N LYS A 95 -0.86 8.82 6.05
CA LYS A 95 -1.42 8.54 4.74
C LYS A 95 -1.35 7.05 4.44
N LEU A 96 -1.93 6.65 3.33
CA LEU A 96 -1.94 5.26 2.88
C LEU A 96 -1.22 5.10 1.54
N ILE A 97 -0.65 3.93 1.34
CA ILE A 97 -0.26 3.42 0.03
C ILE A 97 -1.27 2.35 -0.38
N LEU A 98 -1.83 2.50 -1.57
CA LEU A 98 -2.70 1.47 -2.14
C LEU A 98 -1.90 0.59 -3.11
N ASP A 99 -1.68 -0.65 -2.70
CA ASP A 99 -1.33 -1.76 -3.60
C ASP A 99 -2.56 -2.67 -3.71
N CYS A 100 -3.22 -2.66 -4.88
CA CYS A 100 -4.41 -3.49 -5.08
C CYS A 100 -4.09 -4.98 -5.12
N ALA A 101 -2.93 -5.37 -5.66
CA ALA A 101 -2.53 -6.77 -5.72
C ALA A 101 -2.32 -7.35 -4.31
N ASN A 102 -1.86 -6.53 -3.36
CA ASN A 102 -1.73 -6.90 -1.95
C ASN A 102 -3.05 -7.14 -1.21
N PHE A 103 -4.21 -6.79 -1.79
CA PHE A 103 -5.52 -7.15 -1.24
C PHE A 103 -6.20 -8.33 -1.96
N ILE A 104 -5.60 -8.85 -3.04
CA ILE A 104 -6.14 -9.98 -3.79
C ILE A 104 -5.63 -11.31 -3.28
N ASN A 105 -6.57 -12.22 -3.00
CA ASN A 105 -6.31 -13.63 -2.74
C ASN A 105 -7.18 -14.50 -3.67
N LEU A 106 -6.99 -15.82 -3.62
CA LEU A 106 -7.73 -16.77 -4.47
C LEU A 106 -9.25 -16.66 -4.36
N LYS A 107 -9.78 -16.24 -3.20
CA LYS A 107 -11.22 -16.06 -2.99
C LYS A 107 -11.73 -14.74 -3.57
N LYS A 108 -10.88 -13.71 -3.61
CA LYS A 108 -11.23 -12.34 -4.01
C LYS A 108 -10.81 -11.98 -5.45
N HIS A 109 -10.03 -12.83 -6.12
CA HIS A 109 -9.55 -12.56 -7.48
C HIS A 109 -10.70 -12.26 -8.45
N GLY A 110 -11.82 -12.99 -8.37
CA GLY A 110 -13.00 -12.75 -9.20
C GLY A 110 -13.74 -11.44 -8.90
N GLU A 111 -13.41 -10.77 -7.80
CA GLU A 111 -14.03 -9.52 -7.34
C GLU A 111 -13.07 -8.32 -7.48
N GLN A 112 -11.94 -8.49 -8.17
CA GLN A 112 -10.87 -7.48 -8.19
C GLN A 112 -11.35 -6.09 -8.65
N GLU A 113 -12.26 -6.04 -9.62
CA GLU A 113 -12.76 -4.78 -10.18
C GLU A 113 -13.51 -3.98 -9.11
N MET A 114 -14.45 -4.64 -8.43
CA MET A 114 -15.18 -4.03 -7.31
C MET A 114 -14.24 -3.63 -6.17
N LEU A 115 -13.24 -4.46 -5.86
CA LEU A 115 -12.25 -4.16 -4.83
C LEU A 115 -11.46 -2.88 -5.15
N VAL A 116 -10.95 -2.77 -6.39
CA VAL A 116 -10.19 -1.60 -6.84
C VAL A 116 -11.06 -0.35 -6.78
N HIS A 117 -12.29 -0.41 -7.32
CA HIS A 117 -13.21 0.73 -7.30
C HIS A 117 -13.53 1.20 -5.89
N HIS A 118 -13.92 0.29 -4.98
CA HIS A 118 -14.22 0.68 -3.60
C HIS A 118 -12.99 1.16 -2.83
N ALA A 119 -11.82 0.54 -3.04
CA ALA A 119 -10.59 1.01 -2.41
C ALA A 119 -10.25 2.45 -2.85
N LEU A 120 -10.40 2.77 -4.14
CA LEU A 120 -10.17 4.12 -4.65
C LEU A 120 -11.21 5.13 -4.13
N GLU A 121 -12.47 4.75 -4.10
CA GLU A 121 -13.56 5.59 -3.57
C GLU A 121 -13.34 5.92 -2.09
N GLU A 122 -13.05 4.90 -1.27
CA GLU A 122 -12.98 5.07 0.18
C GLU A 122 -11.63 5.59 0.67
N LEU A 123 -10.53 5.19 0.04
CA LEU A 123 -9.18 5.56 0.49
C LEU A 123 -8.61 6.74 -0.29
N GLY A 124 -9.16 7.09 -1.45
CA GLY A 124 -8.64 8.08 -2.38
C GLY A 124 -8.17 9.39 -1.74
N PRO A 125 -8.96 10.04 -0.85
CA PRO A 125 -8.54 11.26 -0.15
C PRO A 125 -7.30 11.09 0.74
N HIS A 126 -7.03 9.88 1.21
CA HIS A 126 -6.00 9.53 2.18
C HIS A 126 -4.74 8.93 1.55
N LEU A 127 -4.73 8.68 0.23
CA LEU A 127 -3.57 8.12 -0.46
C LEU A 127 -2.44 9.16 -0.57
N ALA A 128 -1.21 8.70 -0.31
CA ALA A 128 0.03 9.40 -0.64
C ALA A 128 0.74 8.80 -1.86
N ALA A 129 0.52 7.51 -2.13
CA ALA A 129 0.99 6.85 -3.33
C ALA A 129 0.10 5.65 -3.68
N VAL A 130 0.30 5.12 -4.89
CA VAL A 130 -0.16 3.79 -5.28
C VAL A 130 1.02 2.96 -5.75
N HIS A 131 1.00 1.67 -5.45
CA HIS A 131 1.93 0.71 -6.02
C HIS A 131 1.26 -0.02 -7.18
N LEU A 132 1.94 -0.01 -8.32
CA LEU A 132 1.53 -0.70 -9.54
C LEU A 132 2.22 -2.06 -9.54
N LYS A 133 1.47 -3.06 -9.08
CA LYS A 133 1.89 -4.46 -8.97
C LYS A 133 0.82 -5.32 -9.63
N ASP A 134 1.25 -6.30 -10.41
CA ASP A 134 0.36 -7.20 -11.14
C ASP A 134 0.57 -8.63 -10.70
N TYR A 135 -0.43 -9.47 -10.94
CA TYR A 135 -0.44 -10.83 -10.47
C TYR A 135 -1.19 -11.75 -11.42
N ILE A 136 -0.84 -13.03 -11.40
CA ILE A 136 -1.60 -14.10 -12.03
C ILE A 136 -2.03 -15.13 -10.98
N VAL A 137 -3.12 -15.84 -11.27
CA VAL A 137 -3.46 -17.07 -10.56
C VAL A 137 -2.88 -18.25 -11.33
N LYS A 138 -1.90 -18.94 -10.75
CA LYS A 138 -1.31 -20.15 -11.34
C LYS A 138 -1.21 -21.22 -10.27
N ASN A 139 -1.58 -22.45 -10.58
CA ASN A 139 -1.52 -23.60 -9.66
C ASN A 139 -2.19 -23.34 -8.30
N LYS A 140 -3.34 -22.65 -8.30
CA LYS A 140 -4.06 -22.25 -7.07
C LYS A 140 -3.20 -21.40 -6.12
N ALA A 141 -2.33 -20.57 -6.66
CA ALA A 141 -1.55 -19.59 -5.91
C ALA A 141 -1.49 -18.26 -6.67
N ILE A 142 -1.31 -17.17 -5.92
CA ILE A 142 -1.05 -15.84 -6.47
C ILE A 142 0.45 -15.77 -6.78
N HIS A 143 0.79 -15.38 -8.00
CA HIS A 143 2.16 -15.11 -8.42
C HIS A 143 2.25 -13.68 -8.93
N ILE A 144 3.19 -12.92 -8.39
CA ILE A 144 3.48 -11.57 -8.86
C ILE A 144 4.20 -11.64 -10.20
N VAL A 145 3.78 -10.78 -11.13
CA VAL A 145 4.32 -10.69 -12.48
C VAL A 145 4.52 -9.23 -12.87
N PRO A 146 5.33 -8.92 -13.89
CA PRO A 146 5.42 -7.58 -14.43
C PRO A 146 4.04 -7.04 -14.84
N VAL A 147 3.82 -5.75 -14.61
CA VAL A 147 2.58 -5.05 -14.95
C VAL A 147 2.22 -5.20 -16.44
N GLY A 148 0.96 -5.56 -16.70
CA GLY A 148 0.45 -5.82 -18.05
C GLY A 148 0.62 -7.27 -18.52
N GLN A 149 1.25 -8.12 -17.71
CA GLN A 149 1.32 -9.57 -17.93
C GLN A 149 0.39 -10.37 -17.02
N GLY A 150 -0.30 -9.68 -16.09
CA GLY A 150 -1.18 -10.32 -15.12
C GLY A 150 -2.65 -10.03 -15.37
N CYS A 151 -3.41 -10.15 -14.30
CA CYS A 151 -4.86 -10.10 -14.32
C CYS A 151 -5.40 -8.75 -13.83
N LEU A 152 -4.60 -7.92 -13.16
CA LEU A 152 -5.11 -6.69 -12.58
C LEU A 152 -5.51 -5.70 -13.68
N ASP A 153 -6.73 -5.16 -13.59
CA ASP A 153 -7.14 -4.08 -14.47
C ASP A 153 -6.64 -2.74 -13.94
N PHE A 154 -5.67 -2.15 -14.64
CA PHE A 154 -5.06 -0.88 -14.28
C PHE A 154 -5.89 0.34 -14.70
N ARG A 155 -6.91 0.20 -15.56
CA ARG A 155 -7.67 1.35 -16.09
C ARG A 155 -8.31 2.21 -14.98
N PRO A 156 -8.97 1.65 -13.93
CA PRO A 156 -9.52 2.45 -12.85
C PRO A 156 -8.44 3.20 -12.07
N LEU A 157 -7.28 2.57 -11.82
CA LEU A 157 -6.14 3.18 -11.15
C LEU A 157 -5.57 4.34 -11.97
N LEU A 158 -5.34 4.12 -13.26
CA LEU A 158 -4.79 5.13 -14.16
C LEU A 158 -5.76 6.28 -14.39
N HIS A 159 -7.06 6.02 -14.52
CA HIS A 159 -8.10 7.05 -14.58
C HIS A 159 -8.11 7.88 -13.29
N PHE A 160 -8.07 7.24 -12.12
CA PHE A 160 -8.00 7.94 -10.84
C PHE A 160 -6.75 8.82 -10.73
N LEU A 161 -5.59 8.28 -11.12
CA LEU A 161 -4.34 9.04 -11.18
C LEU A 161 -4.42 10.19 -12.19
N LYS A 162 -5.13 10.06 -13.31
CA LYS A 162 -5.23 11.11 -14.34
C LYS A 162 -6.22 12.22 -13.98
N VAL A 163 -7.41 11.85 -13.51
CA VAL A 163 -8.55 12.75 -13.38
C VAL A 163 -8.77 13.20 -11.95
N ASN A 164 -8.72 12.26 -10.99
CA ASN A 164 -9.04 12.57 -9.59
C ASN A 164 -7.81 13.05 -8.79
N ARG A 165 -6.62 12.51 -9.08
CA ARG A 165 -5.37 12.77 -8.34
C ARG A 165 -4.12 12.86 -9.26
N PRO A 166 -4.05 13.83 -10.20
CA PRO A 166 -2.97 14.01 -11.20
C PRO A 166 -1.52 14.10 -10.70
N PHE A 167 -1.31 14.29 -9.39
CA PHE A 167 0.02 14.43 -8.79
C PHE A 167 0.30 13.38 -7.71
N LEU A 168 -0.54 12.35 -7.60
CA LEU A 168 -0.29 11.24 -6.70
C LEU A 168 0.84 10.38 -7.24
N TYR A 169 1.79 10.00 -6.38
CA TYR A 169 2.89 9.15 -6.79
C TYR A 169 2.39 7.74 -7.17
N ALA A 170 2.91 7.22 -8.25
CA ALA A 170 2.73 5.82 -8.65
C ALA A 170 4.11 5.19 -8.82
N THR A 171 4.36 4.06 -8.15
CA THR A 171 5.63 3.33 -8.23
C THR A 171 5.41 1.92 -8.78
N LEU A 172 6.36 1.45 -9.59
CA LEU A 172 6.38 0.06 -10.06
C LEU A 172 7.06 -0.82 -9.01
N GLU A 173 6.46 -1.97 -8.69
CA GLU A 173 7.03 -2.91 -7.74
C GLU A 173 7.13 -4.33 -8.29
N ALA A 174 8.12 -5.08 -7.81
CA ALA A 174 8.36 -6.49 -8.15
C ALA A 174 8.57 -6.75 -9.65
N ILE A 175 9.20 -5.79 -10.35
CA ILE A 175 9.50 -5.86 -11.77
C ILE A 175 11.02 -5.98 -11.96
N PRO A 176 11.51 -6.96 -12.72
CA PRO A 176 12.90 -7.01 -13.14
C PRO A 176 13.25 -5.78 -13.99
N GLU A 177 14.43 -5.19 -13.79
CA GLU A 177 14.88 -3.98 -14.50
C GLU A 177 14.73 -4.07 -16.03
N LYS A 178 15.03 -5.24 -16.60
CA LYS A 178 14.90 -5.53 -18.04
C LYS A 178 13.48 -5.37 -18.59
N ASP A 179 12.45 -5.52 -17.76
CA ASP A 179 11.04 -5.50 -18.16
C ASP A 179 10.43 -4.09 -18.00
N VAL A 180 11.12 -3.17 -17.31
CA VAL A 180 10.64 -1.80 -17.04
C VAL A 180 10.26 -1.03 -18.32
N PRO A 181 11.06 -1.03 -19.41
CA PRO A 181 10.68 -0.31 -20.63
C PRO A 181 9.36 -0.79 -21.24
N GLN A 182 9.13 -2.11 -21.24
CA GLN A 182 7.89 -2.69 -21.75
C GLN A 182 6.69 -2.30 -20.89
N VAL A 183 6.86 -2.38 -19.56
CA VAL A 183 5.82 -2.03 -18.59
C VAL A 183 5.43 -0.55 -18.70
N MET A 184 6.42 0.35 -18.82
CA MET A 184 6.17 1.78 -18.99
C MET A 184 5.38 2.06 -20.26
N ASN A 185 5.78 1.49 -21.40
CA ASN A 185 5.05 1.64 -22.66
C ASN A 185 3.59 1.16 -22.56
N HIS A 186 3.36 0.05 -21.86
CA HIS A 186 2.01 -0.48 -21.64
C HIS A 186 1.15 0.47 -20.80
N LEU A 187 1.68 0.93 -19.65
CA LEU A 187 0.98 1.87 -18.76
C LEU A 187 0.73 3.21 -19.43
N GLU A 188 1.69 3.76 -20.17
CA GLU A 188 1.52 5.01 -20.91
C GLU A 188 0.42 4.89 -21.96
N SER A 189 0.39 3.79 -22.71
CA SER A 189 -0.65 3.52 -23.71
C SER A 189 -2.04 3.45 -23.09
N LEU A 190 -2.17 2.75 -21.94
CA LEU A 190 -3.42 2.71 -21.18
C LEU A 190 -3.80 4.10 -20.64
N TYR A 191 -2.85 4.85 -20.10
CA TYR A 191 -3.08 6.17 -19.53
C TYR A 191 -3.61 7.18 -20.56
N GLN A 192 -3.19 7.08 -21.82
CA GLN A 192 -3.69 7.95 -22.89
C GLN A 192 -5.18 7.74 -23.18
N ILE A 193 -5.67 6.51 -23.06
CA ILE A 193 -7.07 6.15 -23.35
C ILE A 193 -7.99 6.15 -22.12
N CYS A 194 -7.44 6.39 -20.92
CA CYS A 194 -8.19 6.55 -19.66
C CYS A 194 -8.81 7.95 -19.51
#